data_AF-A0A660ZIJ0-F1
#
_entry.id   AF-A0A660ZIJ0-F1
#
_cell.length_a   1.000
_cell.length_b   1.000
_cell.length_c   1.000
_cell.angle_alpha   90.00
_cell.angle_beta   90.00
_cell.angle_gamma   90.00
#
_symmetry.space_group_name_H-M   'P 1'
#
loop_
_entity.id
_entity.type
_entity.pdbx_description
1 polymer ?
#
loop_
_entity_poly.entity_id
_entity_poly.type
_entity_poly.pdbx_seq_one_letter_code
_entity_poly.pdbx_strand_id
1 'polypeptide(L)'
;MDYVSNDAHALKTLGYEDLHGLKEKFIGIRGKGLNRIALYNEDMKKSLKEMHRVLKPGKYAVIVIGNATYQGREVRSVQFIIDYAEKIGLKLVKNIDKIIFGLYNVMQKENILIFKKERTNA
;
A
#
# COMPACT_ATOMS: atom_id res chain seq x y z
N MET A 1 -12.13 4.38 -4.09
CA MET A 1 -12.96 3.53 -3.20
C MET A 1 -12.77 4.04 -1.77
N ASP A 2 -13.86 4.30 -1.05
CA ASP A 2 -13.82 4.74 0.36
C ASP A 2 -14.29 3.58 1.25
N TYR A 3 -13.34 2.72 1.64
CA TYR A 3 -13.65 1.48 2.35
C TYR A 3 -14.17 1.73 3.78
N VAL A 4 -13.86 2.88 4.40
CA VAL A 4 -14.46 3.26 5.69
C VAL A 4 -15.96 3.51 5.53
N SER A 5 -16.37 4.16 4.44
CA SER A 5 -17.80 4.32 4.14
C SER A 5 -18.46 2.98 3.78
N ASN A 6 -17.77 2.14 3.01
CA ASN A 6 -18.32 0.84 2.60
C ASN A 6 -18.56 -0.10 3.79
N ASP A 7 -17.66 -0.08 4.78
CA ASP A 7 -17.73 -0.92 5.97
C ASP A 7 -18.34 -0.21 7.19
N ALA A 8 -19.01 0.93 6.98
CA ALA A 8 -19.53 1.79 8.04
C ALA A 8 -20.41 1.06 9.06
N HIS A 9 -21.25 0.12 8.61
CA HIS A 9 -22.10 -0.67 9.50
C HIS A 9 -21.27 -1.60 10.40
N ALA A 10 -20.31 -2.32 9.83
CA ALA A 10 -19.42 -3.21 10.57
C ALA A 10 -18.56 -2.43 11.59
N LEU A 11 -18.02 -1.28 11.17
CA LEU A 11 -17.21 -0.41 12.04
C LEU A 11 -18.03 0.12 13.23
N LYS A 12 -19.29 0.51 13.01
CA LYS A 12 -20.19 0.92 14.10
C LYS A 12 -20.48 -0.22 15.07
N THR A 13 -20.72 -1.43 14.56
CA THR A 13 -20.91 -2.63 15.40
C THR A 13 -19.68 -2.94 16.25
N LEU A 14 -18.48 -2.63 15.77
CA LEU A 14 -17.23 -2.74 16.53
C LEU A 14 -16.99 -1.58 17.51
N GLY A 15 -17.94 -0.65 17.66
CA GLY A 15 -17.87 0.48 18.59
C GLY A 15 -17.20 1.73 18.04
N TYR A 16 -16.94 1.81 16.73
CA TYR A 16 -16.44 3.04 16.11
C TYR A 16 -17.59 3.97 15.72
N GLU A 17 -17.89 4.95 16.58
CA GLU A 17 -18.96 5.94 16.34
C GLU A 17 -18.50 7.07 15.41
N ASP A 18 -17.30 7.59 15.61
CA ASP A 18 -16.71 8.66 14.78
C ASP A 18 -16.01 8.10 13.54
N LEU A 19 -16.80 7.81 12.51
CA LEU A 19 -16.27 7.38 11.21
C LEU A 19 -15.46 8.48 10.50
N HIS A 20 -15.73 9.76 10.77
CA HIS A 20 -15.00 10.86 10.12
C HIS A 20 -13.57 10.94 10.65
N GLY A 21 -13.39 11.00 11.97
CA GLY A 21 -12.07 10.97 12.59
C GLY A 21 -11.33 9.66 12.31
N LEU A 22 -12.06 8.56 12.09
CA LEU A 22 -11.47 7.30 11.68
C LEU A 22 -10.87 7.37 10.26
N LYS A 23 -11.56 7.99 9.29
CA LYS A 23 -11.02 8.18 7.92
C LYS A 23 -9.66 8.89 7.93
N GLU A 24 -9.46 9.84 8.84
CA GLU A 24 -8.20 10.58 9.01
C GLU A 24 -7.04 9.75 9.56
N LYS A 25 -7.27 8.47 9.87
CA LYS A 25 -6.25 7.49 10.28
C LYS A 25 -5.96 6.43 9.21
N PHE A 26 -6.70 6.41 8.10
CA PHE A 26 -6.63 5.37 7.09
C PHE A 26 -5.79 5.75 5.86
N ILE A 27 -5.01 4.79 5.35
CA ILE A 27 -4.14 5.00 4.20
C ILE A 27 -4.96 5.16 2.91
N GLY A 28 -4.71 6.22 2.15
CA GLY A 28 -5.34 6.43 0.84
C GLY A 28 -6.78 6.97 0.86
N ILE A 29 -7.35 7.22 2.03
CA ILE A 29 -8.68 7.87 2.17
C ILE A 29 -8.54 9.39 2.33
N ARG A 30 -7.48 9.82 3.00
CA ARG A 30 -7.26 11.21 3.46
C ARG A 30 -6.90 12.16 2.34
N GLY A 31 -7.17 13.44 2.57
CA GLY A 31 -6.80 14.53 1.67
C GLY A 31 -7.56 14.54 0.34
N LYS A 32 -7.28 15.57 -0.46
CA LYS A 32 -7.91 15.84 -1.77
C LYS A 32 -6.83 16.21 -2.80
N GLY A 33 -7.10 15.98 -4.08
CA GLY A 33 -6.20 16.35 -5.17
C GLY A 33 -4.82 15.68 -5.02
N LEU A 34 -3.76 16.42 -5.35
CA LEU A 34 -2.38 15.95 -5.24
C LEU A 34 -1.97 15.63 -3.79
N ASN A 35 -2.57 16.30 -2.79
CA ASN A 35 -2.27 16.04 -1.39
C ASN A 35 -2.63 14.61 -0.98
N ARG A 36 -3.66 13.99 -1.58
CA ARG A 36 -4.00 12.59 -1.30
C ARG A 36 -2.86 11.64 -1.69
N ILE A 37 -2.20 11.89 -2.82
CA ILE A 37 -1.07 11.08 -3.29
C ILE A 37 0.12 11.26 -2.34
N ALA A 38 0.38 12.50 -1.89
CA ALA A 38 1.44 12.79 -0.92
C ALA A 38 1.21 12.06 0.42
N LEU A 39 0.01 12.18 1.00
CA LEU A 39 -0.36 11.51 2.24
C LEU A 39 -0.27 9.99 2.12
N TYR A 40 -0.76 9.42 1.03
CA TYR A 40 -0.62 7.99 0.74
C TYR A 40 0.86 7.58 0.74
N ASN A 41 1.71 8.32 0.01
CA ASN A 41 3.14 8.04 -0.06
C ASN A 41 3.81 8.16 1.30
N GLU A 42 3.45 9.13 2.13
CA GLU A 42 3.96 9.27 3.50
C GLU A 42 3.59 8.09 4.38
N ASP A 43 2.32 7.66 4.33
CA ASP A 43 1.84 6.54 5.11
C ASP A 43 2.52 5.24 4.66
N MET A 44 2.68 5.02 3.36
CA MET A 44 3.41 3.87 2.82
C MET A 44 4.89 3.85 3.21
N LYS A 45 5.55 5.02 3.27
CA LYS A 45 6.93 5.12 3.78
C LYS A 45 7.03 4.66 5.24
N LYS A 46 6.08 5.06 6.09
CA LYS A 46 6.03 4.63 7.49
C LYS A 46 5.84 3.12 7.59
N SER A 47 4.90 2.57 6.83
CA SER A 47 4.64 1.12 6.77
C SER A 47 5.87 0.34 6.32
N LEU A 48 6.56 0.79 5.26
CA LEU A 48 7.77 0.13 4.74
C LEU A 48 8.92 0.17 5.76
N LYS A 49 9.13 1.31 6.43
CA LYS A 49 10.12 1.42 7.51
C LYS A 49 9.83 0.46 8.65
N GLU A 50 8.57 0.36 9.04
CA GLU A 50 8.16 -0.52 10.13
C GLU A 50 8.30 -2.00 9.76
N MET A 51 7.88 -2.37 8.54
CA MET A 51 8.14 -3.70 7.97
C MET A 51 9.63 -4.03 7.99
N HIS A 52 10.49 -3.11 7.54
CA HIS A 52 11.93 -3.30 7.60
C HIS A 52 12.43 -3.47 9.03
N ARG A 53 11.96 -2.66 9.99
CA ARG A 53 12.38 -2.70 11.40
C ARG A 53 12.10 -4.07 12.04
N VAL A 54 10.88 -4.60 11.87
CA VAL A 54 10.43 -5.83 12.53
C VAL A 54 10.89 -7.10 11.82
N LEU A 55 11.16 -7.04 10.51
CA LEU A 55 11.57 -8.20 9.74
C LEU A 55 12.98 -8.66 10.14
N LYS A 56 13.15 -9.97 10.39
CA LYS A 56 14.47 -10.56 10.69
C LYS A 56 15.37 -10.48 9.44
N PRO A 57 16.69 -10.26 9.58
CA PRO A 57 17.62 -10.28 8.46
C PRO A 57 17.51 -11.57 7.63
N GLY A 58 17.56 -11.44 6.31
CA GLY A 58 17.42 -12.55 5.37
C GLY A 58 16.01 -13.13 5.22
N LYS A 59 14.99 -12.57 5.89
CA LYS A 59 13.57 -12.92 5.69
C LYS A 59 12.90 -11.99 4.67
N TYR A 60 11.67 -12.35 4.31
CA TYR A 60 10.95 -11.76 3.18
C TYR A 60 9.76 -10.92 3.61
N ALA A 61 9.51 -9.83 2.88
CA ALA A 61 8.27 -9.09 2.89
C ALA A 61 7.61 -9.21 1.52
N VAL A 62 6.32 -9.57 1.48
CA VAL A 62 5.55 -9.69 0.24
C VAL A 62 4.46 -8.63 0.24
N ILE A 63 4.43 -7.81 -0.81
CA ILE A 63 3.47 -6.72 -0.96
C ILE A 63 2.74 -6.93 -2.28
N VAL A 64 1.41 -7.00 -2.22
CA VAL A 64 0.55 -7.01 -3.42
C VAL A 64 0.05 -5.60 -3.64
N ILE A 65 0.39 -5.00 -4.79
CA ILE A 65 0.02 -3.62 -5.10
C ILE A 65 -0.08 -3.41 -6.61
N GLY A 66 -1.10 -2.65 -7.04
CA GLY A 66 -1.21 -2.15 -8.41
C GLY A 66 -0.98 -0.64 -8.50
N ASN A 67 -0.83 -0.13 -9.72
CA ASN A 67 -0.84 1.32 -9.92
C ASN A 67 -2.23 1.88 -9.58
N ALA A 68 -2.26 2.91 -8.75
CA ALA A 68 -3.50 3.62 -8.46
C ALA A 68 -3.88 4.51 -9.66
N THR A 69 -5.18 4.63 -9.93
CA THR A 69 -5.70 5.67 -10.83
C THR A 69 -6.36 6.76 -9.97
N TYR A 70 -5.94 8.00 -10.15
CA TYR A 70 -6.51 9.14 -9.44
C TYR A 70 -6.88 10.24 -10.43
N GLN A 71 -8.16 10.65 -10.44
CA GLN A 71 -8.71 11.63 -11.38
C GLN A 71 -8.36 11.32 -12.85
N GLY A 72 -8.47 10.04 -13.24
CA GLY A 72 -8.19 9.58 -14.60
C GLY A 72 -6.70 9.51 -14.96
N ARG A 73 -5.78 9.81 -14.03
CA ARG A 73 -4.33 9.69 -14.25
C ARG A 73 -3.77 8.51 -13.47
N GLU A 74 -2.89 7.75 -14.12
CA GLU A 74 -2.15 6.68 -13.45
C GLU A 74 -1.09 7.27 -12.52
N VAL A 75 -1.01 6.71 -11.31
CA VAL A 75 0.02 6.98 -10.32
C VAL A 75 0.90 5.74 -10.23
N ARG A 76 2.20 5.90 -10.50
CA ARG A 76 3.23 4.84 -10.49
C ARG A 76 3.54 4.33 -9.07
N SER A 77 2.52 3.81 -8.41
CA SER A 77 2.53 3.41 -7.00
C SER A 77 3.44 2.18 -6.80
N VAL A 78 3.44 1.25 -7.76
CA VAL A 78 4.33 0.08 -7.75
C VAL A 78 5.79 0.52 -7.74
N GLN A 79 6.19 1.40 -8.67
CA GLN A 79 7.57 1.89 -8.76
C GLN A 79 7.97 2.63 -7.48
N PHE A 80 7.10 3.49 -6.95
CA PHE A 80 7.35 4.21 -5.72
C PHE A 80 7.63 3.26 -4.52
N ILE A 81 6.87 2.17 -4.39
CA ILE A 81 7.10 1.17 -3.34
C ILE A 81 8.43 0.47 -3.53
N ILE A 82 8.77 0.05 -4.75
CA ILE A 82 10.06 -0.58 -5.07
C ILE A 82 11.20 0.36 -4.67
N ASP A 83 11.21 1.59 -5.20
CA ASP A 83 12.29 2.56 -4.98
C ASP A 83 12.50 2.84 -3.49
N TYR A 84 11.40 3.03 -2.74
CA TYR A 84 11.51 3.33 -1.32
C TYR A 84 11.91 2.12 -0.49
N ALA A 85 11.39 0.92 -0.79
CA ALA A 85 11.75 -0.31 -0.10
C ALA A 85 13.24 -0.61 -0.27
N GLU A 86 13.77 -0.50 -1.49
CA GLU A 86 15.20 -0.72 -1.75
C GLU A 86 16.06 0.32 -1.04
N LYS A 87 15.65 1.60 -1.06
CA LYS A 87 16.34 2.67 -0.33
C LYS A 87 16.50 2.39 1.17
N ILE A 88 15.57 1.66 1.78
CA ILE A 88 15.61 1.34 3.22
C ILE A 88 16.17 -0.06 3.55
N GLY A 89 16.73 -0.79 2.57
CA GLY A 89 17.37 -2.09 2.79
C GLY A 89 16.47 -3.32 2.59
N LEU A 90 15.31 -3.15 1.94
CA LEU A 90 14.47 -4.25 1.45
C LEU A 90 14.73 -4.46 -0.05
N LYS A 91 15.61 -5.40 -0.39
CA LYS A 91 15.99 -5.67 -1.78
C LYS A 91 14.88 -6.40 -2.53
N LEU A 92 14.50 -5.91 -3.71
CA LEU A 92 13.54 -6.61 -4.56
C LEU A 92 14.17 -7.90 -5.12
N VAL A 93 13.52 -9.03 -4.89
CA VAL A 93 13.98 -10.36 -5.36
C VAL A 93 13.14 -10.86 -6.52
N LYS A 94 11.85 -10.54 -6.51
CA LYS A 94 10.92 -10.91 -7.58
C LYS A 94 9.82 -9.87 -7.67
N ASN A 95 9.45 -9.52 -8.90
CA ASN A 95 8.23 -8.82 -9.24
C ASN A 95 7.42 -9.74 -10.16
N ILE A 96 6.22 -10.13 -9.73
CA ILE A 96 5.33 -11.02 -10.47
C ILE A 96 4.08 -10.24 -10.87
N ASP A 97 3.79 -10.21 -12.16
CA ASP A 97 2.53 -9.64 -12.64
C ASP A 97 1.36 -10.54 -12.22
N LYS A 98 0.38 -9.95 -11.55
CA LYS A 98 -0.89 -10.58 -11.18
C LYS A 98 -2.01 -9.85 -11.89
N ILE A 99 -2.56 -10.49 -12.91
CA ILE A 99 -3.72 -9.97 -13.64
C ILE A 99 -4.97 -10.36 -12.86
N ILE A 100 -5.77 -9.36 -12.49
CA ILE A 100 -7.12 -9.59 -11.97
C ILE A 100 -8.08 -9.45 -13.13
N PHE A 101 -8.85 -10.51 -13.35
CA PHE A 101 -10.03 -10.48 -14.21
C PHE A 101 -11.25 -10.18 -13.33
N GLY A 102 -11.75 -8.96 -13.38
CA GLY A 102 -12.92 -8.54 -12.60
C GLY A 102 -14.25 -8.94 -13.26
N LEU A 103 -15.33 -8.95 -12.47
CA LEU A 103 -16.67 -8.68 -13.00
C LEU A 103 -16.63 -7.33 -13.73
N TYR A 104 -17.33 -7.20 -14.87
CA TYR A 104 -17.32 -6.04 -15.78
C TYR A 104 -16.16 -5.93 -16.79
N ASN A 105 -15.39 -7.00 -17.06
CA ASN A 105 -14.36 -7.05 -18.11
C ASN A 105 -13.24 -5.99 -17.97
N VAL A 106 -13.04 -5.43 -16.77
CA VAL A 106 -11.92 -4.52 -16.51
C VAL A 106 -10.71 -5.34 -16.09
N MET A 107 -9.66 -5.32 -16.91
CA MET A 107 -8.37 -5.93 -16.57
C MET A 107 -7.61 -4.98 -15.65
N GLN A 108 -7.37 -5.42 -14.41
CA GLN A 108 -6.50 -4.68 -13.49
C GLN A 108 -5.16 -5.41 -13.36
N LYS A 109 -4.07 -4.65 -13.46
CA LYS A 109 -2.72 -5.16 -13.29
C LYS A 109 -2.23 -4.84 -11.88
N GLU A 110 -2.00 -5.88 -11.10
CA GLU A 110 -1.29 -5.80 -9.83
C GLU A 110 0.07 -6.47 -9.94
N ASN A 111 0.92 -6.19 -8.97
CA ASN A 111 2.24 -6.77 -8.82
C ASN A 111 2.35 -7.44 -7.45
N ILE A 112 2.85 -8.67 -7.42
CA ILE A 112 3.34 -9.32 -6.21
C ILE A 112 4.83 -9.00 -6.12
N LEU A 113 5.17 -8.08 -5.22
CA LEU A 113 6.52 -7.66 -4.95
C LEU A 113 7.08 -8.49 -3.79
N ILE A 114 8.14 -9.25 -4.06
CA ILE A 114 8.83 -10.05 -3.06
C ILE A 114 10.15 -9.36 -2.74
N PHE A 115 10.25 -8.83 -1.53
CA PHE A 115 11.45 -8.21 -1.00
C PHE A 115 12.14 -9.12 0.01
N LYS A 116 13.47 -9.01 0.12
CA LYS A 116 14.27 -9.66 1.15
C LYS A 116 15.04 -8.60 1.92
N LYS A 117 14.95 -8.62 3.24
CA LYS A 117 15.81 -7.79 4.09
C LYS A 117 17.23 -8.32 3.99
N GLU A 118 18.17 -7.45 3.67
CA GLU A 118 19.57 -7.84 3.55
C GLU A 118 20.09 -8.40 4.87
N ARG A 119 21.02 -9.36 4.78
CA ARG A 119 21.74 -9.82 5.96
C ARG A 119 22.78 -8.74 6.26
N THR A 120 22.72 -8.16 7.45
CA THR A 120 23.86 -7.39 7.96
C THR A 120 24.99 -8.39 8.13
N ASN A 121 26.13 -8.18 7.48
CA ASN A 121 27.32 -8.95 7.77
C ASN A 121 27.67 -8.63 9.24
N ALA A 122 27.64 -9.66 10.08
CA ALA A 122 28.16 -9.60 11.44
C ALA A 122 29.68 -9.79 11.40
#